data_AF-A0A166BF47-F1
#
_entry.id   AF-A0A166BF47-F1
#
_cell.length_a   1.000
_cell.length_b   1.000
_cell.length_c   1.000
_cell.angle_alpha   90.00
_cell.angle_beta   90.00
_cell.angle_gamma   90.00
#
_symmetry.space_group_name_H-M   'P 1'
#
loop_
_entity.id
_entity.type
_entity.pdbx_description
1 polymer ?
#
loop_
_entity_poly.entity_id
_entity_poly.type
_entity_poly.pdbx_seq_one_letter_code
_entity_poly.pdbx_strand_id
1 'polypeptide(L)'
;MFYLQGVTKFIASYVFMLVVIFTFNLMVIQFVDETLSFWKSAWSMGMVAGFLLGFKINEDLNAKPNVRLLMQLGVLCFVGLSTLQGFVSYLGSSNLLEMQAAKNLRVDFDANWVIPQFGLILLGLWLGVWFNEKFGADRLLSLSSCEALLLPFENQLLDPTVRGSRKQLELLLHADFIEIGASGRMYDRAQVLAELPSEATDYPVRTIENFRLRKLSENLVQVFYSIVENETQRTSIWKLEGEQWSMIYHQGTRRAS
;
A
#
# COMPACT_ATOMS: atom_id res chain seq x y z
N MET A 1 3.80 7.45 19.74
CA MET A 1 2.93 8.05 18.70
C MET A 1 2.52 7.03 17.63
N PHE A 2 3.44 6.22 17.10
CA PHE A 2 3.14 5.16 16.10
C PHE A 2 2.16 4.06 16.57
N TYR A 3 2.25 3.61 17.82
CA TYR A 3 1.34 2.59 18.38
C TYR A 3 -0.13 3.04 18.39
N LEU A 4 -0.38 4.31 18.75
CA LEU A 4 -1.73 4.87 18.76
C LEU A 4 -2.32 4.95 17.34
N GLN A 5 -1.52 5.37 16.35
CA GLN A 5 -1.97 5.45 14.95
C GLN A 5 -2.36 4.07 14.38
N GLY A 6 -1.62 3.01 14.71
CA GLY A 6 -1.95 1.65 14.28
C GLY A 6 -3.29 1.17 14.88
N VAL A 7 -3.51 1.44 16.16
CA VAL A 7 -4.77 1.09 16.86
C VAL A 7 -5.95 1.87 16.28
N THR A 8 -5.81 3.17 16.02
CA THR A 8 -6.90 3.98 15.46
C THR A 8 -7.30 3.50 14.06
N LYS A 9 -6.32 3.14 13.22
CA LYS A 9 -6.59 2.62 11.86
C LYS A 9 -7.22 1.22 11.90
N PHE A 10 -6.80 0.37 12.82
CA PHE A 10 -7.43 -0.93 13.05
C PHE A 10 -8.90 -0.78 13.44
N ILE A 11 -9.19 0.10 14.41
CA ILE A 11 -10.56 0.36 14.86
C ILE A 11 -11.41 0.89 13.70
N ALA A 12 -10.88 1.83 12.91
CA ALA A 12 -11.61 2.38 11.76
C ALA A 12 -11.98 1.31 10.72
N SER A 13 -11.03 0.45 10.34
CA SER A 13 -11.28 -0.65 9.40
C SER A 13 -12.27 -1.68 9.96
N TYR A 14 -12.17 -1.98 11.26
CA TYR A 14 -13.07 -2.91 11.94
C TYR A 14 -14.49 -2.36 12.04
N VAL A 15 -14.66 -1.09 12.38
CA VAL A 15 -15.97 -0.42 12.41
C VAL A 15 -16.58 -0.36 11.01
N PHE A 16 -15.80 0.00 9.99
CA PHE A 16 -16.27 0.00 8.61
C PHE A 16 -16.79 -1.37 8.16
N MET A 17 -16.04 -2.43 8.49
CA MET A 17 -16.44 -3.81 8.23
C MET A 17 -17.77 -4.15 8.92
N LEU A 18 -17.95 -3.79 10.20
CA LEU A 18 -19.21 -4.00 10.93
C LEU A 18 -20.38 -3.24 10.28
N VAL A 19 -20.15 -2.01 9.81
CA VAL A 19 -21.17 -1.21 9.12
C VAL A 19 -21.57 -1.85 7.79
N VAL A 20 -20.61 -2.29 6.96
CA VAL A 20 -20.91 -2.99 5.69
C VAL A 20 -21.72 -4.26 5.94
N ILE A 21 -21.36 -5.03 6.98
CA ILE A 21 -22.11 -6.22 7.40
C ILE A 21 -23.52 -5.84 7.82
N PHE A 22 -23.68 -4.81 8.65
CA PHE A 22 -24.99 -4.35 9.11
C PHE A 22 -25.89 -3.88 7.95
N THR A 23 -25.37 -3.03 7.06
CA THR A 23 -26.12 -2.49 5.93
C THR A 23 -26.52 -3.57 4.92
N PHE A 24 -25.61 -4.50 4.60
CA PHE A 24 -25.93 -5.62 3.73
C PHE A 24 -27.04 -6.50 4.31
N ASN A 25 -26.99 -6.78 5.62
CA ASN A 25 -28.03 -7.54 6.29
C ASN A 25 -29.39 -6.82 6.27
N LEU A 26 -29.43 -5.50 6.46
CA LEU A 26 -30.67 -4.73 6.30
C LEU A 26 -31.23 -4.80 4.87
N MET A 27 -30.37 -4.76 3.85
CA MET A 27 -30.80 -4.96 2.45
C MET A 27 -31.37 -6.36 2.21
N VAL A 28 -30.72 -7.42 2.69
CA VAL A 28 -31.24 -8.79 2.55
C VAL A 28 -32.63 -8.92 3.22
N ILE A 29 -32.81 -8.32 4.40
CA ILE A 29 -34.10 -8.30 5.12
C ILE A 29 -35.19 -7.56 4.33
N GLN A 30 -34.85 -6.51 3.58
CA GLN A 30 -35.82 -5.69 2.83
C GLN A 30 -36.18 -6.23 1.45
N PHE A 31 -35.29 -6.99 0.80
CA PHE A 31 -35.41 -7.31 -0.63
C PHE A 31 -35.58 -8.80 -0.95
N VAL A 32 -35.50 -9.69 0.05
CA VAL A 32 -35.67 -11.13 -0.17
C VAL A 32 -36.90 -11.65 0.57
N ASP A 33 -37.94 -12.01 -0.18
CA ASP A 33 -39.20 -12.60 0.33
C ASP A 33 -39.07 -14.08 0.75
N GLU A 34 -37.89 -14.68 0.59
CA GLU A 34 -37.61 -16.04 1.04
C GLU A 34 -37.04 -16.09 2.46
N THR A 35 -37.23 -17.21 3.16
CA THR A 35 -36.55 -17.50 4.43
C THR A 35 -35.06 -17.74 4.20
N LEU A 36 -34.31 -16.67 3.99
CA LEU A 36 -32.87 -16.72 3.97
C LEU A 36 -32.39 -16.83 5.42
N SER A 37 -31.91 -18.03 5.76
CA SER A 37 -31.16 -18.22 6.99
C SER A 37 -29.99 -17.23 6.96
N PHE A 38 -30.02 -16.26 7.88
CA PHE A 38 -29.01 -15.22 8.07
C PHE A 38 -27.57 -15.78 8.09
N TRP A 39 -27.43 -17.03 8.51
CA TRP A 39 -26.19 -17.77 8.56
C TRP A 39 -25.59 -18.10 7.19
N LYS A 40 -26.40 -18.20 6.13
CA LYS A 40 -25.98 -18.42 4.74
C LYS A 40 -25.42 -17.16 4.05
N SER A 41 -25.45 -15.99 4.69
CA SER A 41 -24.80 -14.78 4.18
C SER A 41 -23.59 -14.35 5.03
N ALA A 42 -23.57 -14.71 6.33
CA ALA A 42 -22.52 -14.28 7.27
C ALA A 42 -21.12 -14.90 7.03
N TRP A 43 -21.06 -16.12 6.52
CA TRP A 43 -19.81 -16.88 6.25
C TRP A 43 -18.86 -16.22 5.24
N SER A 44 -19.35 -15.75 4.10
CA SER A 44 -18.53 -15.04 3.11
C SER A 44 -17.98 -13.73 3.67
N MET A 45 -18.74 -13.06 4.55
CA MET A 45 -18.32 -11.80 5.16
C MET A 45 -17.21 -12.02 6.20
N GLY A 46 -17.29 -13.06 7.04
CA GLY A 46 -16.23 -13.39 8.01
C GLY A 46 -14.89 -13.75 7.35
N MET A 47 -14.94 -14.42 6.19
CA MET A 47 -13.74 -14.76 5.42
C MET A 47 -13.12 -13.52 4.75
N VAL A 48 -13.92 -12.67 4.09
CA VAL A 48 -13.43 -11.42 3.46
C VAL A 48 -12.90 -10.45 4.52
N ALA A 49 -13.61 -10.32 5.64
CA ALA A 49 -13.19 -9.57 6.82
C ALA A 49 -11.82 -10.03 7.34
N GLY A 50 -11.69 -11.34 7.61
CA GLY A 50 -10.43 -11.93 8.05
C GLY A 50 -9.30 -11.68 7.05
N PHE A 51 -9.57 -11.83 5.74
CA PHE A 51 -8.60 -11.58 4.68
C PHE A 51 -8.10 -10.14 4.66
N LEU A 52 -8.99 -9.16 4.62
CA LEU A 52 -8.62 -7.74 4.58
C LEU A 52 -7.83 -7.34 5.83
N LEU A 53 -8.24 -7.86 7.00
CA LEU A 53 -7.56 -7.61 8.26
C LEU A 53 -6.16 -8.23 8.29
N GLY A 54 -6.03 -9.50 7.87
CA GLY A 54 -4.75 -10.20 7.79
C GLY A 54 -3.79 -9.53 6.81
N PHE A 55 -4.29 -9.10 5.65
CA PHE A 55 -3.52 -8.36 4.65
C PHE A 55 -2.97 -7.05 5.21
N LYS A 56 -3.82 -6.26 5.90
CA LYS A 56 -3.43 -4.95 6.44
C LYS A 56 -2.42 -5.05 7.58
N ILE A 57 -2.57 -6.06 8.44
CA ILE A 57 -1.65 -6.28 9.57
C ILE A 57 -0.24 -6.60 9.10
N ASN A 58 -0.10 -7.39 8.02
CA ASN A 58 1.22 -7.71 7.48
C ASN A 58 1.88 -6.50 6.80
N GLU A 59 1.07 -5.64 6.14
CA GLU A 59 1.55 -4.39 5.51
C GLU A 59 2.19 -3.44 6.53
N ASP A 60 1.59 -3.29 7.71
CA ASP A 60 2.05 -2.33 8.72
C ASP A 60 3.18 -2.86 9.61
N LEU A 61 3.28 -4.19 9.82
CA LEU A 61 4.25 -4.77 10.74
C LEU A 61 5.60 -5.11 10.11
N ASN A 62 5.72 -5.19 8.77
CA ASN A 62 6.92 -5.68 8.07
C ASN A 62 7.48 -7.01 8.67
N ALA A 63 6.65 -7.77 9.38
CA ALA A 63 7.05 -8.90 10.18
C ALA A 63 5.91 -9.91 10.26
N LYS A 64 6.25 -11.20 10.21
CA LYS A 64 5.26 -12.27 10.24
C LYS A 64 4.48 -12.24 11.56
N PRO A 65 3.15 -12.09 11.53
CA PRO A 65 2.36 -12.17 12.75
C PRO A 65 2.45 -13.58 13.34
N ASN A 66 2.77 -13.68 14.63
CA ASN A 66 2.79 -14.96 15.33
C ASN A 66 1.36 -15.54 15.39
N VAL A 67 1.22 -16.86 15.30
CA VAL A 67 -0.04 -17.62 15.45
C VAL A 67 -0.85 -17.15 16.66
N ARG A 68 -0.20 -16.80 17.77
CA ARG A 68 -0.88 -16.25 18.97
C ARG A 68 -1.63 -14.95 18.68
N LEU A 69 -1.05 -14.04 17.89
CA LEU A 69 -1.67 -12.78 17.50
C LEU A 69 -2.86 -13.02 16.56
N LEU A 70 -2.71 -13.94 15.58
CA LEU A 70 -3.79 -14.33 14.68
C LEU A 70 -4.98 -14.93 15.44
N MET A 71 -4.72 -15.76 16.44
CA MET A 71 -5.76 -16.30 17.33
C MET A 71 -6.48 -15.21 18.13
N GLN A 72 -5.74 -14.27 18.74
CA GLN A 72 -6.32 -13.15 19.48
C GLN A 72 -7.23 -12.28 18.60
N LEU A 73 -6.79 -11.99 17.37
CA LEU A 73 -7.57 -11.23 16.40
C LEU A 73 -8.79 -11.99 15.92
N GLY A 74 -8.65 -13.29 15.66
CA GLY A 74 -9.76 -14.17 15.33
C GLY A 74 -10.84 -14.16 16.40
N VAL A 75 -10.46 -14.23 17.68
CA VAL A 75 -11.38 -14.15 18.82
C VAL A 75 -12.07 -12.80 18.87
N LEU A 76 -11.34 -11.71 18.70
CA LEU A 76 -11.90 -10.35 18.73
C LEU A 76 -12.95 -10.16 17.63
N CYS A 77 -12.64 -10.61 16.40
CA CYS A 77 -13.56 -10.53 15.26
C CYS A 77 -14.79 -11.40 15.49
N PHE A 78 -14.61 -12.62 16.01
CA PHE A 78 -15.71 -13.53 16.31
C PHE A 78 -16.68 -12.96 17.36
N VAL A 79 -16.15 -12.35 18.43
CA VAL A 79 -16.95 -11.72 19.48
C VAL A 79 -17.76 -10.54 18.94
N GLY A 80 -17.15 -9.66 18.14
CA GLY A 80 -17.90 -8.51 17.61
C GLY A 80 -18.91 -8.88 16.53
N LEU A 81 -18.62 -9.87 15.68
CA LEU A 81 -19.61 -10.44 14.76
C LEU A 81 -20.82 -11.01 15.52
N SER A 82 -20.56 -11.78 16.59
CA SER A 82 -21.60 -12.35 17.44
C SER A 82 -22.45 -11.28 18.13
N THR A 83 -21.82 -10.18 18.56
CA THR A 83 -22.49 -9.05 19.22
C THR A 83 -23.36 -8.27 18.23
N LEU A 84 -22.83 -7.96 17.03
CA LEU A 84 -23.60 -7.31 15.97
C LEU A 84 -24.80 -8.15 15.56
N GLN A 85 -24.61 -9.46 15.47
CA GLN A 85 -25.68 -10.40 15.16
C GLN A 85 -26.77 -10.43 16.23
N GLY A 86 -26.39 -10.49 17.51
CA GLY A 86 -27.35 -10.39 18.62
C GLY A 86 -28.17 -9.09 18.56
N PHE A 87 -27.51 -7.98 18.23
CA PHE A 87 -28.16 -6.67 18.08
C PHE A 87 -29.15 -6.61 16.90
N VAL A 88 -28.76 -7.07 15.70
CA VAL A 88 -29.65 -7.14 14.52
C VAL A 88 -30.86 -8.03 14.80
N SER A 89 -30.64 -9.17 15.47
CA SER A 89 -31.71 -10.10 15.84
C SER A 89 -32.71 -9.45 16.81
N TYR A 90 -32.20 -8.73 17.81
CA TYR A 90 -33.03 -7.96 18.74
C TYR A 90 -33.85 -6.88 18.02
N LEU A 91 -33.24 -6.10 17.11
CA LEU A 91 -33.93 -5.10 16.30
C LEU A 91 -35.01 -5.71 15.39
N GLY A 92 -34.73 -6.82 14.72
CA GLY A 92 -35.72 -7.50 13.88
C GLY A 92 -36.89 -8.11 14.66
N SER A 93 -36.65 -8.53 15.91
CA SER A 93 -37.69 -9.08 16.79
C SER A 93 -38.51 -8.03 17.54
N SER A 94 -38.02 -6.78 17.59
CA SER A 94 -38.68 -5.67 18.26
C SER A 94 -39.45 -4.83 17.24
N ASN A 95 -40.61 -4.29 17.63
CA ASN A 95 -41.41 -3.39 16.77
C ASN A 95 -40.75 -2.00 16.56
N LEU A 96 -39.45 -1.86 16.83
CA LEU A 96 -38.72 -0.60 16.87
C LEU A 96 -38.55 0.09 15.51
N LEU A 97 -38.66 -0.68 14.41
CA LEU A 97 -38.38 -0.16 13.08
C LEU A 97 -39.60 -0.01 12.17
N GLU A 98 -40.82 -0.38 12.61
CA GLU A 98 -42.02 -0.52 11.74
C GLU A 98 -41.73 -1.18 10.38
N MET A 99 -40.62 -1.92 10.29
CA MET A 99 -40.28 -2.66 9.10
C MET A 99 -41.31 -3.78 9.02
N GLN A 100 -41.94 -3.94 7.86
CA GLN A 100 -42.59 -5.20 7.48
C GLN A 100 -41.50 -6.26 7.37
N ALA A 101 -40.85 -6.60 8.48
CA ALA A 101 -39.89 -7.67 8.55
C ALA A 101 -40.63 -8.92 8.06
N ALA A 102 -40.07 -9.56 7.03
CA ALA A 102 -40.58 -10.80 6.49
C ALA A 102 -41.02 -11.69 7.65
N LYS A 103 -42.34 -11.94 7.75
CA LYS A 103 -42.98 -12.61 8.91
C LYS A 103 -42.37 -13.98 9.28
N ASN A 104 -41.44 -14.48 8.47
CA ASN A 104 -40.81 -15.79 8.56
C ASN A 104 -39.28 -15.74 8.76
N LEU A 105 -38.67 -14.59 9.08
CA LEU A 105 -37.24 -14.56 9.39
C LEU A 105 -36.96 -15.26 10.74
N ARG A 106 -36.52 -16.53 10.69
CA ARG A 106 -36.02 -17.26 11.86
C ARG A 106 -34.51 -17.08 11.98
N VAL A 107 -34.08 -16.48 13.09
CA VAL A 107 -32.68 -16.52 13.52
C VAL A 107 -32.49 -17.78 14.37
N ASP A 108 -31.87 -18.81 13.80
CA ASP A 108 -31.64 -20.10 14.48
C ASP A 108 -30.21 -20.18 15.04
N PHE A 109 -30.04 -20.16 16.36
CA PHE A 109 -28.72 -20.21 17.01
C PHE A 109 -28.28 -21.65 17.28
N ASP A 110 -28.07 -22.45 16.23
CA ASP A 110 -27.55 -23.80 16.40
C ASP A 110 -26.02 -23.78 16.64
N ALA A 111 -25.60 -24.28 17.80
CA ALA A 111 -24.21 -24.23 18.30
C ALA A 111 -23.20 -24.97 17.40
N ASN A 112 -23.69 -25.87 16.55
CA ASN A 112 -22.90 -26.63 15.58
C ASN A 112 -22.11 -25.75 14.58
N TRP A 113 -22.46 -24.47 14.43
CA TRP A 113 -21.93 -23.58 13.40
C TRP A 113 -20.95 -22.50 13.89
N VAL A 114 -20.78 -22.36 15.21
CA VAL A 114 -19.81 -21.45 15.84
C VAL A 114 -18.36 -21.83 15.47
N ILE A 115 -18.09 -23.13 15.45
CA ILE A 115 -16.76 -23.68 15.14
C ILE A 115 -16.35 -23.40 13.67
N PRO A 116 -17.23 -23.64 12.67
CA PRO A 116 -16.98 -23.23 11.28
C PRO A 116 -16.70 -21.74 11.09
N GLN A 117 -17.45 -20.84 11.74
CA GLN A 117 -17.27 -19.39 11.56
C GLN A 117 -15.92 -18.89 12.09
N PHE A 118 -15.52 -19.34 13.28
CA PHE A 118 -14.20 -19.02 13.83
C PHE A 118 -13.08 -19.54 12.92
N GLY A 119 -13.23 -20.78 12.41
CA GLY A 119 -12.29 -21.37 11.45
C GLY A 119 -12.16 -20.56 10.15
N LEU A 120 -13.26 -20.03 9.61
CA LEU A 120 -13.25 -19.22 8.39
C LEU A 120 -12.61 -17.83 8.59
N ILE A 121 -12.78 -17.22 9.76
CA ILE A 121 -12.10 -15.97 10.11
C ILE A 121 -10.59 -16.21 10.19
N LEU A 122 -10.16 -17.29 10.85
CA LEU A 122 -8.75 -17.67 10.91
C LEU A 122 -8.18 -17.98 9.52
N LEU A 123 -8.95 -18.68 8.67
CA LEU A 123 -8.56 -18.95 7.29
C LEU A 123 -8.43 -17.65 6.49
N GLY A 124 -9.36 -16.71 6.64
CA GLY A 124 -9.28 -15.38 6.04
C GLY A 124 -8.01 -14.65 6.49
N LEU A 125 -7.78 -14.53 7.80
CA LEU A 125 -6.58 -13.91 8.37
C LEU A 125 -5.30 -14.54 7.82
N TRP A 126 -5.23 -15.86 7.79
CA TRP A 126 -4.09 -16.61 7.26
C TRP A 126 -3.88 -16.35 5.77
N LEU A 127 -4.94 -16.38 4.96
CA LEU A 127 -4.88 -16.08 3.52
C LEU A 127 -4.42 -14.64 3.26
N GLY A 128 -4.90 -13.67 4.05
CA GLY A 128 -4.52 -12.26 3.94
C GLY A 128 -3.02 -12.05 4.19
N VAL A 129 -2.50 -12.68 5.25
CA VAL A 129 -1.06 -12.67 5.56
C VAL A 129 -0.27 -13.34 4.45
N TRP A 130 -0.65 -14.55 4.05
CA TRP A 130 0.03 -15.31 2.99
C TRP A 130 0.07 -14.55 1.66
N PHE A 131 -1.04 -13.92 1.27
CA PHE A 131 -1.13 -13.14 0.04
C PHE A 131 -0.19 -11.93 0.11
N ASN A 132 -0.21 -11.19 1.22
CA ASN A 132 0.71 -10.07 1.42
C ASN A 132 2.18 -10.52 1.44
N GLU A 133 2.51 -11.66 2.04
CA GLU A 133 3.87 -12.21 2.01
C GLU A 133 4.34 -12.51 0.58
N LYS A 134 3.51 -13.21 -0.20
CA LYS A 134 3.88 -13.63 -1.55
C LYS A 134 4.08 -12.43 -2.48
N PHE A 135 3.10 -11.55 -2.54
CA PHE A 135 3.14 -10.39 -3.44
C PHE A 135 3.99 -9.22 -2.89
N GLY A 136 4.17 -9.15 -1.57
CA GLY A 136 5.09 -8.21 -0.91
C GLY A 136 6.54 -8.58 -1.14
N ALA A 137 6.89 -9.87 -1.11
CA ALA A 137 8.21 -10.35 -1.50
C ALA A 137 8.51 -10.05 -2.97
N ASP A 138 7.56 -10.28 -3.88
CA ASP A 138 7.70 -9.91 -5.30
C ASP A 138 7.92 -8.40 -5.47
N ARG A 139 7.22 -7.58 -4.67
CA ARG A 139 7.45 -6.13 -4.63
C ARG A 139 8.86 -5.80 -4.16
N LEU A 140 9.32 -6.35 -3.04
CA LEU A 140 10.67 -6.10 -2.50
C LEU A 140 11.77 -6.55 -3.48
N LEU A 141 11.61 -7.71 -4.12
CA LEU A 141 12.49 -8.21 -5.18
C LEU A 141 12.50 -7.29 -6.40
N SER A 142 11.34 -6.76 -6.79
CA SER A 142 11.27 -5.78 -7.88
C SER A 142 11.95 -4.46 -7.52
N LEU A 143 11.83 -4.01 -6.26
CA LEU A 143 12.48 -2.79 -5.78
C LEU A 143 14.00 -2.95 -5.69
N SER A 144 14.50 -4.08 -5.17
CA SER A 144 15.95 -4.35 -5.11
C SER A 144 16.55 -4.50 -6.50
N SER A 145 15.80 -5.08 -7.45
CA SER A 145 16.20 -5.15 -8.85
C SER A 145 16.23 -3.76 -9.52
N CYS A 146 15.24 -2.90 -9.23
CA CYS A 146 15.26 -1.50 -9.67
C CYS A 146 16.42 -0.72 -9.04
N GLU A 147 16.76 -0.97 -7.79
CA GLU A 147 17.85 -0.30 -7.08
C GLU A 147 19.20 -0.63 -7.72
N ALA A 148 19.45 -1.92 -7.98
CA ALA A 148 20.65 -2.39 -8.66
C ALA A 148 20.79 -1.81 -10.09
N LEU A 149 19.67 -1.45 -10.74
CA LEU A 149 19.65 -0.88 -12.08
C LEU A 149 19.79 0.65 -12.09
N LEU A 150 19.08 1.36 -11.21
CA LEU A 150 18.99 2.83 -11.21
C LEU A 150 20.17 3.49 -10.50
N LEU A 151 20.77 2.85 -9.49
CA LEU A 151 21.94 3.40 -8.81
C LEU A 151 23.13 3.60 -9.78
N PRO A 152 23.46 2.67 -10.69
CA PRO A 152 24.45 2.91 -11.74
C PRO A 152 24.10 4.09 -12.66
N PHE A 153 22.84 4.28 -13.06
CA PHE A 153 22.46 5.41 -13.91
C PHE A 153 22.58 6.75 -13.19
N GLU A 154 22.25 6.80 -11.89
CA GLU A 154 22.50 8.00 -11.07
C GLU A 154 24.00 8.29 -10.96
N ASN A 155 24.84 7.28 -10.74
CA ASN A 155 26.29 7.46 -10.75
C ASN A 155 26.82 7.93 -12.12
N GLN A 156 26.27 7.42 -13.23
CA GLN A 156 26.63 7.91 -14.57
C GLN A 156 26.33 9.41 -14.71
N LEU A 157 25.21 9.91 -14.21
CA LEU A 157 24.90 11.34 -14.24
C LEU A 157 25.83 12.20 -13.36
N LEU A 158 26.63 11.58 -12.48
CA LEU A 158 27.68 12.23 -11.70
C LEU A 158 29.08 12.07 -12.31
N ASP A 159 29.27 11.17 -13.28
CA ASP A 159 30.56 10.94 -13.93
C ASP A 159 30.87 12.11 -14.89
N PRO A 160 31.99 12.83 -14.71
CA PRO A 160 32.43 13.90 -15.61
C PRO A 160 32.45 13.50 -17.10
N THR A 161 32.83 12.26 -17.40
CA THR A 161 32.90 11.72 -18.77
C THR A 161 31.52 11.65 -19.42
N VAL A 162 30.53 11.20 -18.65
CA VAL A 162 29.14 11.11 -19.10
C VAL A 162 28.52 12.51 -19.18
N ARG A 163 28.75 13.36 -18.17
CA ARG A 163 28.29 14.77 -18.15
C ARG A 163 28.86 15.57 -19.32
N GLY A 164 30.08 15.27 -19.75
CA GLY A 164 30.74 15.84 -20.92
C GLY A 164 30.18 15.35 -22.26
N SER A 165 29.39 14.27 -22.26
CA SER A 165 28.93 13.59 -23.47
C SER A 165 27.43 13.79 -23.69
N ARG A 166 27.10 14.76 -24.55
CA ARG A 166 25.71 15.02 -24.96
C ARG A 166 24.98 13.74 -25.40
N LYS A 167 25.64 12.89 -26.18
CA LYS A 167 25.06 11.63 -26.67
C LYS A 167 24.68 10.67 -25.54
N GLN A 168 25.49 10.60 -24.48
CA GLN A 168 25.20 9.73 -23.33
C GLN A 168 24.10 10.33 -22.46
N LEU A 169 24.14 11.64 -22.23
CA LEU A 169 23.06 12.35 -21.53
C LEU A 169 21.71 12.20 -22.26
N GLU A 170 21.70 12.21 -23.59
CA GLU A 170 20.47 12.02 -24.37
C GLU A 170 19.80 10.67 -24.13
N LEU A 171 20.56 9.62 -23.77
CA LEU A 171 20.05 8.29 -23.42
C LEU A 171 19.54 8.22 -21.97
N LEU A 172 20.11 9.03 -21.08
CA LEU A 172 19.78 9.06 -19.66
C LEU A 172 18.65 10.04 -19.33
N LEU A 173 18.43 11.07 -20.15
CA LEU A 173 17.43 12.11 -19.93
C LEU A 173 16.25 11.95 -20.89
N HIS A 174 15.07 11.71 -20.31
CA HIS A 174 13.80 11.59 -21.02
C HIS A 174 13.48 12.87 -21.81
N ALA A 175 12.73 12.76 -22.91
CA ALA A 175 12.37 13.91 -23.76
C ALA A 175 11.72 15.06 -22.98
N ASP A 176 10.80 14.72 -22.07
CA ASP A 176 10.10 15.64 -21.16
C ASP A 176 10.86 15.93 -19.85
N PHE A 177 12.18 15.81 -19.82
CA PHE A 177 12.97 16.00 -18.61
C PHE A 177 12.88 17.43 -18.07
N ILE A 178 12.72 17.53 -16.74
CA ILE A 178 12.74 18.78 -15.99
C ILE A 178 13.69 18.67 -14.80
N GLU A 179 14.56 19.68 -14.63
CA GLU A 179 15.40 19.85 -13.45
C GLU A 179 15.02 21.13 -12.69
N ILE A 180 14.91 21.04 -11.37
CA ILE A 180 14.89 22.21 -10.49
C ILE A 180 16.27 22.35 -9.85
N GLY A 181 17.02 23.34 -10.31
CA GLY A 181 18.35 23.63 -9.79
C GLY A 181 18.31 24.22 -8.38
N ALA A 182 19.47 24.30 -7.73
CA ALA A 182 19.59 24.86 -6.38
C ALA A 182 19.14 26.35 -6.26
N SER A 183 19.09 27.07 -7.39
CA SER A 183 18.57 28.43 -7.50
C SER A 183 17.03 28.50 -7.48
N GLY A 184 16.34 27.36 -7.55
CA GLY A 184 14.90 27.28 -7.78
C GLY A 184 14.49 27.49 -9.24
N ARG A 185 15.45 27.74 -10.14
CA ARG A 185 15.18 27.83 -11.58
C ARG A 185 14.88 26.44 -12.13
N MET A 186 13.89 26.39 -13.03
CA MET A 186 13.55 25.22 -13.80
C MET A 186 14.38 25.17 -15.09
N TYR A 187 14.93 24.01 -15.40
CA TYR A 187 15.70 23.72 -16.59
C TYR A 187 15.05 22.57 -17.34
N ASP A 188 14.85 22.73 -18.64
CA ASP A 188 14.39 21.65 -19.50
C ASP A 188 15.57 20.80 -20.02
N ARG A 189 15.25 19.68 -20.66
CA ARG A 189 16.22 18.79 -21.30
C ARG A 189 17.20 19.52 -22.23
N ALA A 190 16.72 20.44 -23.05
CA ALA A 190 17.55 21.11 -24.06
C ALA A 190 18.58 22.03 -23.41
N GLN A 191 18.18 22.74 -22.36
CA GLN A 191 19.05 23.58 -21.53
C GLN A 191 20.11 22.73 -20.82
N VAL A 192 19.70 21.66 -20.15
CA VAL A 192 20.63 20.75 -19.46
C VAL A 192 21.64 20.12 -20.42
N LEU A 193 21.21 19.69 -21.62
CA LEU A 193 22.11 19.14 -22.64
C LEU A 193 23.07 20.17 -23.27
N ALA A 194 22.77 21.47 -23.15
CA ALA A 194 23.64 22.54 -23.59
C ALA A 194 24.64 22.95 -22.49
N GLU A 195 24.20 22.98 -21.24
CA GLU A 195 24.98 23.49 -20.10
C GLU A 195 25.93 22.42 -19.54
N LEU A 196 25.45 21.19 -19.27
CA LEU A 196 26.24 20.16 -18.57
C LEU A 196 27.58 19.83 -19.20
N PRO A 197 27.71 19.69 -20.55
CA PRO A 197 29.00 19.36 -21.15
C PRO A 197 30.09 20.41 -20.90
N SER A 198 29.70 21.68 -20.77
CA SER A 198 30.63 22.77 -20.49
C SER A 198 31.11 22.80 -19.04
N GLU A 199 30.30 22.27 -18.11
CA GLU A 199 30.62 22.19 -16.68
C GLU A 199 31.37 20.91 -16.30
N ALA A 200 31.53 19.97 -17.23
CA ALA A 200 32.00 18.62 -16.95
C ALA A 200 33.47 18.57 -16.51
N THR A 201 34.34 19.40 -17.10
CA THR A 201 35.80 19.36 -16.86
C THR A 201 36.17 19.64 -15.40
N ASP A 202 35.43 20.54 -14.74
CA ASP A 202 35.68 20.95 -13.35
C ASP A 202 34.65 20.35 -12.38
N TYR A 203 33.87 19.35 -12.82
CA TYR A 203 32.83 18.77 -12.00
C TYR A 203 33.45 17.95 -10.85
N PRO A 204 33.16 18.29 -9.58
CA PRO A 204 33.75 17.59 -8.44
C PRO A 204 33.24 16.16 -8.35
N VAL A 205 34.07 15.27 -7.79
CA VAL A 205 33.64 13.92 -7.42
C VAL A 205 32.46 14.01 -6.46
N ARG A 206 31.43 13.19 -6.70
CA ARG A 206 30.23 13.13 -5.87
C ARG A 206 29.92 11.68 -5.53
N THR A 207 29.76 11.40 -4.26
CA THR A 207 29.46 10.06 -3.74
C THR A 207 28.01 9.99 -3.29
N ILE A 208 27.27 9.01 -3.82
CA ILE A 208 25.88 8.73 -3.44
C ILE A 208 25.86 7.93 -2.14
N GLU A 209 25.05 8.37 -1.19
CA GLU A 209 24.72 7.66 0.04
C GLU A 209 23.23 7.60 0.30
N ASN A 210 22.81 6.69 1.18
CA ASN A 210 21.41 6.55 1.62
C ASN A 210 20.44 6.40 0.45
N PHE A 211 20.85 5.68 -0.59
CA PHE A 211 20.04 5.44 -1.77
C PHE A 211 18.77 4.68 -1.39
N ARG A 212 17.63 5.25 -1.77
CA ARG A 212 16.30 4.68 -1.53
C ARG A 212 15.44 4.95 -2.73
N LEU A 213 14.49 4.07 -2.99
CA LEU A 213 13.53 4.26 -4.05
C LEU A 213 12.10 3.97 -3.61
N ARG A 214 11.17 4.55 -4.36
CA ARG A 214 9.72 4.42 -4.21
C ARG A 214 9.12 4.21 -5.60
N LYS A 215 8.51 3.05 -5.81
CA LYS A 215 7.76 2.77 -7.04
C LYS A 215 6.47 3.58 -7.06
N LEU A 216 6.27 4.40 -8.09
CA LEU A 216 5.07 5.22 -8.30
C LEU A 216 4.06 4.50 -9.19
N SER A 217 4.55 3.75 -10.19
CA SER A 217 3.77 2.83 -11.03
C SER A 217 4.69 1.70 -11.52
N GLU A 218 4.18 0.79 -12.35
CA GLU A 218 5.01 -0.30 -12.93
C GLU A 218 6.28 0.24 -13.62
N ASN A 219 6.14 1.35 -14.33
CA ASN A 219 7.14 1.92 -15.23
C ASN A 219 7.67 3.27 -14.73
N LEU A 220 7.41 3.64 -13.46
CA LEU A 220 7.81 4.94 -12.91
C LEU A 220 8.32 4.77 -11.48
N VAL A 221 9.55 5.17 -11.24
CA VAL A 221 10.24 5.02 -9.96
C VAL A 221 10.80 6.37 -9.53
N GLN A 222 10.55 6.75 -8.29
CA GLN A 222 11.20 7.89 -7.66
C GLN A 222 12.36 7.41 -6.80
N VAL A 223 13.49 8.12 -6.88
CA VAL A 223 14.69 7.83 -6.12
C VAL A 223 14.99 9.01 -5.19
N PHE A 224 15.59 8.69 -4.04
CA PHE A 224 16.08 9.62 -3.04
C PHE A 224 17.48 9.20 -2.60
N TYR A 225 18.38 10.16 -2.47
CA TYR A 225 19.74 9.90 -1.97
C TYR A 225 20.39 11.19 -1.47
N SER A 226 21.52 11.07 -0.79
CA SER A 226 22.35 12.19 -0.40
C SER A 226 23.68 12.18 -1.15
N ILE A 227 24.22 13.37 -1.42
CA ILE A 227 25.62 13.52 -1.84
C ILE A 227 26.45 13.92 -0.63
N VAL A 228 27.54 13.19 -0.40
CA VAL A 228 28.41 13.36 0.77
C VAL A 228 29.10 14.72 0.75
N GLU A 229 29.69 15.09 -0.38
CA GLU A 229 30.64 16.20 -0.49
C GLU A 229 30.00 17.58 -0.37
N ASN A 230 28.71 17.70 -0.69
CA ASN A 230 28.00 18.98 -0.65
C ASN A 230 26.71 18.92 0.19
N GLU A 231 26.51 17.84 0.94
CA GLU A 231 25.39 17.61 1.84
C GLU A 231 24.02 17.89 1.21
N THR A 232 23.86 17.61 -0.08
CA THR A 232 22.58 17.78 -0.78
C THR A 232 21.70 16.54 -0.63
N GLN A 233 20.40 16.76 -0.43
CA GLN A 233 19.37 15.76 -0.62
C GLN A 233 18.91 15.82 -2.07
N ARG A 234 18.95 14.70 -2.76
CA ARG A 234 18.56 14.60 -4.16
C ARG A 234 17.33 13.72 -4.30
N THR A 235 16.49 14.13 -5.24
CA THR A 235 15.39 13.31 -5.71
C THR A 235 15.36 13.33 -7.22
N SER A 236 15.02 12.18 -7.80
CA SER A 236 14.83 12.03 -9.23
C SER A 236 13.66 11.10 -9.49
N ILE A 237 13.09 11.22 -10.68
CA ILE A 237 12.07 10.29 -11.17
C ILE A 237 12.58 9.67 -12.46
N TRP A 238 12.56 8.34 -12.51
CA TRP A 238 12.93 7.52 -13.64
C TRP A 238 11.69 6.89 -14.24
N LYS A 239 11.61 6.92 -15.57
CA LYS A 239 10.52 6.36 -16.35
C LYS A 239 11.07 5.28 -17.29
N LEU A 240 10.39 4.16 -17.35
CA LEU A 240 10.64 3.07 -18.28
C LEU A 240 9.71 3.21 -19.48
N GLU A 241 10.29 3.32 -20.67
CA GLU A 241 9.55 3.26 -21.93
C GLU A 241 10.16 2.17 -22.81
N GLY A 242 9.35 1.15 -23.14
CA GLY A 242 9.88 -0.08 -23.73
C GLY A 242 10.86 -0.74 -22.76
N GLU A 243 12.12 -0.83 -23.17
CA GLU A 243 13.22 -1.40 -22.36
C GLU A 243 14.21 -0.34 -21.84
N GLN A 244 13.94 0.96 -22.09
CA GLN A 244 14.86 2.05 -21.75
C GLN A 244 14.37 2.83 -20.52
N TRP A 245 15.20 2.86 -19.48
CA TRP A 245 15.03 3.79 -18.37
C TRP A 245 15.65 5.14 -18.70
N SER A 246 14.91 6.20 -18.42
CA SER A 246 15.40 7.57 -18.53
C SER A 246 14.82 8.45 -17.42
N MET A 247 15.62 9.40 -16.94
CA MET A 247 15.22 10.35 -15.91
C MET A 247 14.29 11.39 -16.53
N ILE A 248 13.13 11.59 -15.92
CA ILE A 248 12.13 12.61 -16.31
C ILE A 248 12.10 13.80 -15.35
N TYR A 249 12.64 13.65 -14.15
CA TYR A 249 12.71 14.73 -13.17
C TYR A 249 13.97 14.66 -12.31
N HIS A 250 14.56 15.81 -11.98
CA HIS A 250 15.63 15.93 -10.98
C HIS A 250 15.46 17.17 -10.09
N GLN A 251 15.83 17.04 -8.82
CA GLN A 251 15.99 18.18 -7.92
C GLN A 251 17.04 17.87 -6.85
N GLY A 252 17.89 18.86 -6.57
CA GLY A 252 18.82 18.84 -5.43
C GLY A 252 18.55 20.01 -4.48
N THR A 253 18.37 19.71 -3.20
CA THR A 253 18.19 20.72 -2.15
C THR A 253 19.28 20.54 -1.10
N ARG A 254 19.84 21.64 -0.56
CA ARG A 254 20.78 21.56 0.57
C ARG A 254 20.05 20.97 1.80
N ARG A 255 20.75 20.15 2.58
CA ARG A 255 20.25 19.74 3.90
C ARG A 255 20.02 20.99 4.76
N ALA A 256 18.91 21.01 5.51
CA ALA A 256 18.66 22.08 6.47
C ALA A 256 19.77 22.06 7.54
N SER A 257 20.33 23.25 7.82
CA SER A 257 21.28 23.48 8.91
C SER A 257 20.62 23.35 10.27
#